data_AF-A0A523DEM8-F1
#
_entry.id   AF-A0A523DEM8-F1
#
_cell.length_a   1.000
_cell.length_b   1.000
_cell.length_c   1.000
_cell.angle_alpha   90.00
_cell.angle_beta   90.00
_cell.angle_gamma   90.00
#
_symmetry.space_group_name_H-M   'P 1'
#
loop_
_entity.id
_entity.type
_entity.pdbx_description
1 polymer ?
#
loop_
_entity_poly.entity_id
_entity_poly.type
_entity_poly.pdbx_seq_one_letter_code
_entity_poly.pdbx_strand_id
1 'polypeptide(L)'
;MNGMRGSRTLTMAVAVVMASALLGGLLGGRVLAGQDRLSQHYEVFTMALAAIETTYVGEVDSERLVYRAIGGMLQTLDPHSSFMDPRSYAQLRERQEGRYFGLGITIRVIDGAITVMNLFEGSPAYRTGLRRGDVIARIAGEDAIGITSDQAVTRLRGPKGSTVVVSIRRRGYDKLIDLEVERDEISIPTVQGAFMVNDTIGYVRLRDFSETSSRELRAALRELDELGMEGLLLDLRDNPGGPLDQAIRVSNEFLPRGDLIVYTRGRIQNADQDYHAREDGDHNDIPLVVLVNRSSASASEIVSGAIQDHDRGLIVGETTFGKALVQSIYRVSQEAGLALTTARYYTPSGRMIQRPWDGTFDEYLTYSMREQKPADHAMSERRLTDGGREVFGGGGIEPDHFMSGPVEGFDPTPFGRLLAARQEFALFAERFSAEGDTRIKDEGRGRQRVSRGFVIGDAMMADFRAQLESRRLTIDEEAFDADEAFIRTMMHYEIDLALFSLDEARRNLTANDPQAQYAITLFPEAVRLLNVSRQTGVVAARRD
;
A
#
# COMPACT_ATOMS: atom_id res chain seq x y z
N MET A 1 -79.53 44.00 -15.03
CA MET A 1 -78.39 44.03 -14.09
C MET A 1 -77.38 42.98 -14.52
N ASN A 2 -76.36 43.35 -15.30
CA ASN A 2 -75.18 42.52 -15.57
C ASN A 2 -74.06 43.43 -16.06
N GLY A 3 -73.32 44.01 -15.11
CA GLY A 3 -72.21 44.89 -15.41
C GLY A 3 -71.46 45.19 -14.13
N MET A 4 -70.56 44.28 -13.73
CA MET A 4 -69.48 44.55 -12.74
C MET A 4 -68.54 43.36 -12.45
N ARG A 5 -68.44 42.34 -13.32
CA ARG A 5 -67.53 41.19 -13.07
C ARG A 5 -66.18 41.23 -13.83
N GLY A 6 -66.02 42.08 -14.86
CA GLY A 6 -64.78 42.13 -15.65
C GLY A 6 -63.60 42.92 -15.06
N SER A 7 -63.87 43.90 -14.18
CA SER A 7 -62.81 44.79 -13.64
C SER A 7 -61.96 44.13 -12.54
N ARG A 8 -62.57 43.26 -11.72
CA ARG A 8 -61.89 42.57 -10.60
C ARG A 8 -60.96 41.45 -11.06
N THR A 9 -61.31 40.74 -12.13
CA THR A 9 -60.47 39.67 -12.70
C THR A 9 -59.24 40.25 -13.39
N LEU A 10 -59.38 41.39 -14.06
CA LEU A 10 -58.26 42.08 -14.72
C LEU A 10 -57.25 42.64 -13.71
N THR A 11 -57.73 43.26 -12.62
CA THR A 11 -56.86 43.78 -11.55
C THR A 11 -56.12 42.66 -10.81
N MET A 12 -56.77 41.51 -10.59
CA MET A 12 -56.14 40.37 -9.95
C MET A 12 -55.07 39.72 -10.86
N ALA A 13 -55.33 39.62 -12.17
CA ALA A 13 -54.36 39.11 -13.13
C ALA A 13 -53.11 40.00 -13.22
N VAL A 14 -53.29 41.32 -13.26
CA VAL A 14 -52.17 42.29 -13.26
C VAL A 14 -51.38 42.22 -11.96
N ALA A 15 -52.04 42.09 -10.80
CA ALA A 15 -51.37 41.94 -9.51
C ALA A 15 -50.53 40.65 -9.44
N VAL A 16 -51.03 39.53 -9.98
CA VAL A 16 -50.29 38.26 -10.03
C VAL A 16 -49.09 38.35 -10.96
N VAL A 17 -49.23 38.99 -12.13
CA VAL A 17 -48.10 39.19 -13.06
C VAL A 17 -47.04 40.10 -12.44
N MET A 18 -47.44 41.20 -11.79
CA MET A 18 -46.52 42.12 -11.10
C MET A 18 -45.83 41.45 -9.91
N ALA A 19 -46.57 40.67 -9.11
CA ALA A 19 -46.00 39.89 -8.01
C ALA A 19 -45.02 38.83 -8.52
N SER A 20 -45.36 38.13 -9.60
CA SER A 20 -44.48 37.13 -10.22
C SER A 20 -43.24 37.76 -10.86
N ALA A 21 -43.36 38.95 -11.45
CA ALA A 21 -42.23 39.70 -12.00
C ALA A 21 -41.32 40.26 -10.89
N LEU A 22 -41.89 40.72 -9.76
CA LEU A 22 -41.14 41.16 -8.60
C LEU A 22 -40.42 39.99 -7.91
N LEU A 23 -41.11 38.86 -7.71
CA LEU A 23 -40.51 37.62 -7.21
C LEU A 23 -39.45 37.07 -8.17
N GLY A 24 -39.71 37.12 -9.48
CA GLY A 24 -38.78 36.72 -10.53
C GLY A 24 -37.55 37.62 -10.60
N GLY A 25 -37.69 38.94 -10.39
CA GLY A 25 -36.56 39.87 -10.30
C GLY A 25 -35.72 39.70 -9.03
N LEU A 26 -36.37 39.48 -7.88
CA LEU A 26 -35.70 39.28 -6.59
C LEU A 26 -34.98 37.92 -6.48
N LEU A 27 -35.59 36.85 -7.01
CA LEU A 27 -35.02 35.51 -7.00
C LEU A 27 -34.11 35.25 -8.21
N GLY A 28 -34.46 35.78 -9.39
CA GLY A 28 -33.67 35.66 -10.61
C GLY A 28 -32.33 36.39 -10.53
N GLY A 29 -32.27 37.54 -9.84
CA GLY A 29 -31.01 38.24 -9.59
C GLY A 29 -30.00 37.44 -8.76
N ARG A 30 -30.48 36.55 -7.87
CA ARG A 30 -29.59 35.66 -7.08
C ARG A 30 -29.09 34.45 -7.88
N VAL A 31 -29.88 33.98 -8.85
CA VAL A 31 -29.50 32.87 -9.75
C VAL A 31 -28.53 33.36 -10.83
N LEU A 32 -28.79 34.54 -11.43
CA LEU A 32 -27.90 35.16 -12.42
C LEU A 32 -26.57 35.61 -11.79
N ALA A 33 -26.57 36.20 -10.60
CA ALA A 33 -25.34 36.58 -9.90
C ALA A 33 -24.44 35.38 -9.52
N GLY A 34 -25.02 34.17 -9.36
CA GLY A 34 -24.27 32.93 -9.16
C GLY A 34 -23.62 32.41 -10.44
N GLN A 35 -24.30 32.55 -11.59
CA GLN A 35 -23.76 32.21 -12.92
C GLN A 35 -22.69 33.19 -13.40
N ASP A 36 -22.85 34.49 -13.12
CA ASP A 36 -21.87 35.53 -13.47
C ASP A 36 -20.52 35.34 -12.76
N ARG A 37 -20.52 34.96 -11.48
CA ARG A 37 -19.28 34.75 -10.70
C ARG A 37 -18.48 33.53 -11.16
N LEU A 38 -19.16 32.43 -11.51
CA LEU A 38 -18.50 31.23 -12.03
C LEU A 38 -17.85 31.51 -13.39
N SER A 39 -18.55 32.26 -14.24
CA SER A 39 -18.07 32.66 -15.56
C SER A 39 -16.84 33.57 -15.46
N GLN A 40 -16.85 34.52 -14.52
CA GLN A 40 -15.70 35.40 -14.24
C GLN A 40 -14.46 34.62 -13.75
N HIS A 41 -14.61 33.61 -12.88
CA HIS A 41 -13.46 32.83 -12.41
C HIS A 41 -12.84 31.96 -13.52
N TYR A 42 -13.66 31.38 -14.40
CA TYR A 42 -13.15 30.65 -15.56
C TYR A 42 -12.44 31.59 -16.54
N GLU A 43 -12.98 32.79 -16.76
CA GLU A 43 -12.34 33.81 -17.59
C GLU A 43 -10.96 34.18 -17.03
N VAL A 44 -10.86 34.48 -15.73
CA VAL A 44 -9.56 34.77 -15.08
C VAL A 44 -8.56 33.62 -15.26
N PHE A 45 -8.99 32.37 -15.06
CA PHE A 45 -8.13 31.20 -15.22
C PHE A 45 -7.63 31.06 -16.67
N THR A 46 -8.53 31.13 -17.65
CA THR A 46 -8.19 30.98 -19.07
C THR A 46 -7.31 32.13 -19.57
N MET A 47 -7.57 33.37 -19.14
CA MET A 47 -6.74 34.53 -19.46
C MET A 47 -5.32 34.39 -18.88
N ALA A 48 -5.20 33.92 -17.63
CA ALA A 48 -3.90 33.68 -17.00
C ALA A 48 -3.12 32.60 -17.74
N LEU A 49 -3.76 31.47 -18.09
CA LEU A 49 -3.14 30.39 -18.86
C LEU A 49 -2.66 30.90 -20.23
N ALA A 50 -3.51 31.61 -20.97
CA ALA A 50 -3.17 32.17 -22.27
C ALA A 50 -2.03 33.20 -22.20
N ALA A 51 -2.01 34.06 -21.17
CA ALA A 51 -0.92 35.00 -20.96
C ALA A 51 0.41 34.29 -20.70
N ILE A 52 0.41 33.20 -19.92
CA ILE A 52 1.61 32.38 -19.67
C ILE A 52 2.09 31.75 -20.98
N GLU A 53 1.22 31.07 -21.72
CA GLU A 53 1.58 30.38 -22.96
C GLU A 53 2.16 31.31 -24.03
N THR A 54 1.63 32.53 -24.12
CA THR A 54 2.00 33.49 -25.18
C THR A 54 3.16 34.41 -24.80
N THR A 55 3.34 34.69 -23.51
CA THR A 55 4.25 35.75 -23.03
C THR A 55 5.43 35.21 -22.20
N TYR A 56 5.38 33.96 -21.74
CA TYR A 56 6.51 33.36 -21.04
C TYR A 56 7.73 33.23 -21.96
N VAL A 57 8.92 33.47 -21.40
CA VAL A 57 10.17 33.58 -22.17
C VAL A 57 10.67 32.26 -22.77
N GLY A 58 10.17 31.13 -22.27
CA GLY A 58 10.58 29.78 -22.70
C GLY A 58 9.42 28.95 -23.26
N GLU A 59 9.73 27.75 -23.76
CA GLU A 59 8.71 26.80 -24.20
C GLU A 59 7.83 26.37 -23.03
N VAL A 60 6.52 26.32 -23.30
CA VAL A 60 5.49 25.98 -22.32
C VAL A 60 4.76 24.73 -22.80
N ASP A 61 4.63 23.76 -21.89
CA ASP A 61 3.76 22.60 -22.06
C ASP A 61 2.42 22.88 -21.37
N SER A 62 1.41 23.20 -22.19
CA SER A 62 0.05 23.53 -21.75
C SER A 62 -0.60 22.43 -20.92
N GLU A 63 -0.39 21.16 -21.29
CA GLU A 63 -0.98 20.02 -20.58
C GLU A 63 -0.41 19.97 -19.15
N ARG A 64 0.91 20.11 -19.02
CA ARG A 64 1.58 20.15 -17.73
C ARG A 64 1.12 21.35 -16.88
N LEU A 65 0.89 22.53 -17.48
CA LEU A 65 0.35 23.68 -16.75
C LEU A 65 -1.03 23.39 -16.16
N VAL A 66 -1.94 22.82 -16.97
CA VAL A 66 -3.29 22.47 -16.52
C VAL A 66 -3.23 21.45 -15.39
N TYR A 67 -2.42 20.40 -15.52
CA TYR A 67 -2.29 19.37 -14.48
C TYR A 67 -1.72 19.94 -13.18
N ARG A 68 -0.76 20.86 -13.25
CA ARG A 68 -0.20 21.54 -12.07
C ARG A 68 -1.20 22.47 -11.41
N ALA A 69 -2.03 23.17 -12.19
CA ALA A 69 -3.10 24.00 -11.66
C ALA A 69 -4.15 23.16 -10.92
N ILE A 70 -4.56 22.01 -11.48
CA ILE A 70 -5.47 21.08 -10.81
C ILE A 70 -4.85 20.56 -9.51
N GLY A 71 -3.57 20.16 -9.54
CA GLY A 71 -2.86 19.74 -8.33
C GLY A 71 -2.86 20.80 -7.23
N GLY A 72 -2.61 22.07 -7.59
CA GLY A 72 -2.67 23.19 -6.65
C GLY A 72 -4.05 23.40 -6.03
N MET A 73 -5.13 23.21 -6.80
CA MET A 73 -6.50 23.25 -6.25
C MET A 73 -6.73 22.13 -5.23
N LEU A 74 -6.30 20.91 -5.53
CA LEU A 74 -6.56 19.74 -4.68
C LEU A 74 -5.77 19.79 -3.36
N GLN A 75 -4.56 20.35 -3.36
CA GLN A 75 -3.75 20.54 -2.15
C GLN A 75 -4.42 21.46 -1.12
N THR A 76 -5.39 22.29 -1.52
CA THR A 76 -6.17 23.10 -0.58
C THR A 76 -7.24 22.32 0.19
N LEU A 77 -7.51 21.07 -0.22
CA LEU A 77 -8.59 20.26 0.34
C LEU A 77 -8.07 19.32 1.44
N ASP A 78 -7.14 18.44 1.08
CA ASP A 78 -6.61 17.38 1.94
C ASP A 78 -5.30 16.79 1.33
N PRO A 79 -4.50 16.02 2.09
CA PRO A 79 -3.21 15.50 1.61
C PRO A 79 -3.30 14.31 0.63
N HIS A 80 -4.49 13.79 0.33
CA HIS A 80 -4.69 12.58 -0.48
C HIS A 80 -5.36 12.84 -1.83
N SER A 81 -6.22 13.87 -1.91
CA SER A 81 -6.88 14.29 -3.14
C SER A 81 -5.82 14.72 -4.16
N SER A 82 -5.82 14.07 -5.31
CA SER A 82 -4.75 14.20 -6.30
C SER A 82 -5.22 13.99 -7.72
N PHE A 83 -4.56 14.68 -8.64
CA PHE A 83 -4.72 14.46 -10.08
C PHE A 83 -3.65 13.49 -10.55
N MET A 84 -4.05 12.53 -11.38
CA MET A 84 -3.19 11.51 -11.94
C MET A 84 -3.09 11.73 -13.44
N ASP A 85 -1.87 12.07 -13.88
CA ASP A 85 -1.51 12.05 -15.29
C ASP A 85 -1.61 10.64 -15.90
N PRO A 86 -1.53 10.48 -17.23
CA PRO A 86 -1.61 9.18 -17.91
C PRO A 86 -0.78 8.06 -17.29
N ARG A 87 0.45 8.39 -16.90
CA ARG A 87 1.38 7.43 -16.30
C ARG A 87 0.90 7.00 -14.92
N SER A 88 0.61 7.95 -14.05
CA SER A 88 0.20 7.70 -12.67
C SER A 88 -1.14 6.97 -12.62
N TYR A 89 -2.06 7.30 -13.54
CA TYR A 89 -3.35 6.63 -13.65
C TYR A 89 -3.23 5.19 -14.16
N ALA A 90 -2.36 4.94 -15.15
CA ALA A 90 -2.06 3.58 -15.62
C ALA A 90 -1.43 2.72 -14.50
N GLN A 91 -0.47 3.27 -13.74
CA GLN A 91 0.15 2.57 -12.61
C GLN A 91 -0.86 2.25 -11.50
N LEU A 92 -1.77 3.18 -11.18
CA LEU A 92 -2.85 2.91 -10.23
C LEU A 92 -3.71 1.74 -10.69
N ARG A 93 -4.10 1.73 -11.97
CA ARG A 93 -4.91 0.64 -12.53
C ARG A 93 -4.19 -0.70 -12.49
N GLU A 94 -2.92 -0.76 -12.89
CA GLU A 94 -2.13 -2.01 -12.83
C GLU A 94 -2.05 -2.56 -11.40
N ARG A 95 -1.83 -1.66 -10.41
CA ARG A 95 -1.81 -2.03 -9.00
C ARG A 95 -3.18 -2.54 -8.51
N GLN A 96 -4.27 -1.86 -8.85
CA GLN A 96 -5.62 -2.28 -8.46
C GLN A 96 -6.04 -3.60 -9.13
N GLU A 97 -5.78 -3.75 -10.43
CA GLU A 97 -6.10 -4.97 -11.19
C GLU A 97 -5.19 -6.16 -10.79
N GLY A 98 -4.07 -5.88 -10.09
CA GLY A 98 -3.09 -6.88 -9.67
C GLY A 98 -2.34 -7.52 -10.83
N ARG A 99 -2.26 -6.85 -11.98
CA ARG A 99 -1.60 -7.38 -13.18
C ARG A 99 -1.14 -6.28 -14.14
N TYR A 100 -0.11 -6.59 -14.93
CA TYR A 100 0.34 -5.75 -16.04
C TYR A 100 1.04 -6.60 -17.11
N PHE A 101 1.23 -6.06 -18.32
CA PHE A 101 1.98 -6.74 -19.38
C PHE A 101 3.45 -6.33 -19.38
N GLY A 102 4.36 -7.29 -19.33
CA GLY A 102 5.81 -7.02 -19.30
C GLY A 102 6.65 -8.25 -19.01
N LEU A 103 7.81 -8.02 -18.38
CA LEU A 103 8.80 -9.06 -18.10
C LEU A 103 8.73 -9.63 -16.67
N GLY A 104 8.01 -8.95 -15.77
CA GLY A 104 7.93 -9.33 -14.37
C GLY A 104 9.00 -8.73 -13.48
N ILE A 105 9.41 -7.48 -13.75
CA ILE A 105 10.45 -6.78 -12.99
C ILE A 105 10.01 -5.36 -12.64
N THR A 106 10.57 -4.83 -11.55
CA THR A 106 10.56 -3.39 -11.28
C THR A 106 11.95 -2.83 -11.48
N ILE A 107 12.04 -1.61 -11.99
CA ILE A 107 13.30 -0.95 -12.34
C ILE A 107 13.41 0.42 -11.68
N ARG A 108 14.65 0.87 -11.47
CA ARG A 108 14.97 2.24 -11.06
C ARG A 108 16.21 2.71 -11.81
N VAL A 109 16.27 4.01 -12.10
CA VAL A 109 17.51 4.65 -12.57
C VAL A 109 18.39 4.90 -11.35
N ILE A 110 19.55 4.25 -11.28
CA ILE A 110 20.57 4.48 -10.25
C ILE A 110 21.85 4.87 -10.98
N ASP A 111 22.43 6.02 -10.64
CA ASP A 111 23.63 6.58 -11.28
C ASP A 111 23.54 6.61 -12.83
N GLY A 112 22.36 6.95 -13.35
CA GLY A 112 22.10 7.04 -14.80
C GLY A 112 21.90 5.70 -15.51
N ALA A 113 21.86 4.59 -14.76
CA ALA A 113 21.70 3.25 -15.30
C ALA A 113 20.39 2.58 -14.82
N ILE A 114 19.71 1.87 -15.75
CA ILE A 114 18.50 1.11 -15.45
C ILE A 114 18.87 -0.13 -14.64
N THR A 115 18.47 -0.16 -13.37
CA THR A 115 18.78 -1.23 -12.44
C THR A 115 17.52 -1.98 -12.05
N VAL A 116 17.60 -3.31 -12.02
CA VAL A 116 16.51 -4.19 -11.60
C VAL A 116 16.40 -4.14 -10.08
N MET A 117 15.24 -3.72 -9.59
CA MET A 117 14.99 -3.57 -8.16
C MET A 117 14.35 -4.82 -7.56
N ASN A 118 13.30 -5.36 -8.18
CA ASN A 118 12.66 -6.60 -7.77
C ASN A 118 12.21 -7.40 -9.00
N LEU A 119 11.96 -8.69 -8.79
CA LEU A 119 11.38 -9.59 -9.78
C LEU A 119 10.22 -10.34 -9.14
N PHE A 120 9.20 -10.64 -9.93
CA PHE A 120 8.13 -11.53 -9.50
C PHE A 120 8.54 -12.97 -9.73
N GLU A 121 8.44 -13.81 -8.70
CA GLU A 121 8.75 -15.23 -8.79
C GLU A 121 7.88 -15.91 -9.87
N GLY A 122 8.46 -16.82 -10.65
CA GLY A 122 7.79 -17.47 -11.79
C GLY A 122 7.63 -16.62 -13.06
N SER A 123 7.87 -15.29 -13.00
CA SER A 123 7.78 -14.43 -14.17
C SER A 123 8.79 -14.79 -15.28
N PRO A 124 8.57 -14.34 -16.53
CA PRO A 124 9.52 -14.55 -17.62
C PRO A 124 10.96 -14.11 -17.28
N ALA A 125 11.15 -12.93 -16.69
CA ALA A 125 12.48 -12.47 -16.30
C ALA A 125 13.12 -13.32 -15.19
N TYR A 126 12.33 -13.77 -14.21
CA TYR A 126 12.83 -14.67 -13.17
C TYR A 126 13.33 -16.00 -13.76
N ARG A 127 12.59 -16.57 -14.72
CA ARG A 127 12.92 -17.83 -15.38
C ARG A 127 14.17 -17.75 -16.26
N THR A 128 14.45 -16.60 -16.86
CA THR A 128 15.67 -16.39 -17.68
C THR A 128 16.93 -16.17 -16.84
N GLY A 129 16.81 -16.09 -15.51
CA GLY A 129 17.93 -15.93 -14.60
C GLY A 129 18.37 -14.50 -14.39
N LEU A 130 17.54 -13.52 -14.75
CA LEU A 130 17.68 -12.12 -14.35
C LEU A 130 17.52 -12.02 -12.82
N ARG A 131 18.24 -11.08 -12.20
CA ARG A 131 18.32 -10.95 -10.73
C ARG A 131 18.25 -9.49 -10.30
N ARG A 132 17.89 -9.27 -9.04
CA ARG A 132 17.98 -7.97 -8.39
C ARG A 132 19.43 -7.48 -8.44
N GLY A 133 19.62 -6.18 -8.69
CA GLY A 133 20.94 -5.56 -8.85
C GLY A 133 21.51 -5.66 -10.27
N ASP A 134 20.91 -6.43 -11.17
CA ASP A 134 21.32 -6.42 -12.58
C ASP A 134 21.09 -5.04 -13.20
N VAL A 135 22.08 -4.57 -13.94
CA VAL A 135 21.96 -3.31 -14.70
C VAL A 135 21.66 -3.63 -16.15
N ILE A 136 20.51 -3.19 -16.64
CA ILE A 136 20.11 -3.30 -18.04
C ILE A 136 20.95 -2.31 -18.85
N ALA A 137 21.94 -2.85 -19.58
CA ALA A 137 22.85 -2.06 -20.40
C ALA A 137 22.30 -1.87 -21.82
N ARG A 138 21.57 -2.86 -22.37
CA ARG A 138 20.90 -2.72 -23.67
C ARG A 138 19.50 -3.34 -23.67
N ILE A 139 18.62 -2.76 -24.47
CA ILE A 139 17.28 -3.27 -24.75
C ILE A 139 17.10 -3.37 -26.25
N ALA A 140 16.83 -4.56 -26.78
CA ALA A 140 16.75 -4.83 -28.22
C ALA A 140 17.99 -4.37 -29.00
N GLY A 141 19.18 -4.48 -28.40
CA GLY A 141 20.46 -4.10 -29.01
C GLY A 141 20.80 -2.60 -28.90
N GLU A 142 19.86 -1.74 -28.48
CA GLU A 142 20.11 -0.32 -28.24
C GLU A 142 20.60 -0.06 -26.82
N ASP A 143 21.48 0.93 -26.66
CA ASP A 143 21.97 1.35 -25.35
C ASP A 143 20.81 1.85 -24.46
N ALA A 144 20.85 1.43 -23.20
CA ALA A 144 19.91 1.83 -22.15
C ALA A 144 20.53 2.78 -21.13
N ILE A 145 21.79 3.18 -21.29
CA ILE A 145 22.42 4.20 -20.46
C ILE A 145 21.82 5.58 -20.78
N GLY A 146 21.45 6.32 -19.74
CA GLY A 146 20.94 7.70 -19.88
C GLY A 146 19.48 7.82 -20.32
N ILE A 147 18.79 6.71 -20.61
CA ILE A 147 17.34 6.75 -20.86
C ILE A 147 16.57 6.82 -19.53
N THR A 148 15.37 7.41 -19.56
CA THR A 148 14.49 7.47 -18.40
C THR A 148 13.84 6.11 -18.13
N SER A 149 13.33 5.90 -16.91
CA SER A 149 12.54 4.71 -16.59
C SER A 149 11.35 4.53 -17.54
N ASP A 150 10.74 5.61 -18.02
CA ASP A 150 9.58 5.54 -18.93
C ASP A 150 9.97 5.07 -20.32
N GLN A 151 11.10 5.56 -20.81
CA GLN A 151 11.68 5.09 -22.07
C GLN A 151 12.06 3.61 -21.96
N ALA A 152 12.66 3.21 -20.83
CA ALA A 152 12.98 1.80 -20.57
C ALA A 152 11.71 0.94 -20.52
N VAL A 153 10.67 1.33 -19.78
CA VAL A 153 9.39 0.61 -19.70
C VAL A 153 8.76 0.47 -21.08
N THR A 154 8.76 1.53 -21.89
CA THR A 154 8.21 1.51 -23.26
C THR A 154 8.91 0.47 -24.13
N ARG A 155 10.24 0.33 -24.00
CA ARG A 155 11.04 -0.65 -24.76
C ARG A 155 10.92 -2.09 -24.21
N LEU A 156 10.83 -2.24 -22.90
CA LEU A 156 10.73 -3.54 -22.22
C LEU A 156 9.34 -4.15 -22.38
N ARG A 157 8.29 -3.33 -22.44
CA ARG A 157 6.91 -3.77 -22.71
C ARG A 157 6.66 -3.96 -24.20
N GLY A 158 5.55 -4.61 -24.51
CA GLY A 158 5.19 -5.01 -25.87
C GLY A 158 4.10 -6.09 -25.86
N PRO A 159 3.67 -6.56 -27.04
CA PRO A 159 2.60 -7.54 -27.17
C PRO A 159 2.93 -8.84 -26.44
N LYS A 160 1.90 -9.44 -25.81
CA LYS A 160 2.01 -10.75 -25.18
C LYS A 160 2.53 -11.81 -26.17
N GLY A 161 3.47 -12.64 -25.73
CA GLY A 161 4.12 -13.68 -26.53
C GLY A 161 5.26 -13.18 -27.43
N SER A 162 5.52 -11.87 -27.50
CA SER A 162 6.73 -11.35 -28.16
C SER A 162 7.95 -11.47 -27.24
N THR A 163 9.15 -11.50 -27.81
CA THR A 163 10.39 -11.53 -27.03
C THR A 163 11.15 -10.19 -27.09
N VAL A 164 12.02 -9.95 -26.12
CA VAL A 164 12.99 -8.87 -26.11
C VAL A 164 14.32 -9.36 -25.58
N VAL A 165 15.39 -9.00 -26.28
CA VAL A 165 16.75 -9.24 -25.80
C VAL A 165 17.15 -8.11 -24.86
N VAL A 166 17.49 -8.47 -23.63
CA VAL A 166 18.00 -7.58 -22.59
C VAL A 166 19.44 -7.97 -22.31
N SER A 167 20.38 -7.06 -22.60
CA SER A 167 21.79 -7.25 -22.25
C SER A 167 22.03 -6.65 -20.88
N ILE A 168 22.41 -7.48 -19.90
CA ILE A 168 22.65 -7.04 -18.52
C ILE A 168 24.13 -7.01 -18.18
N ARG A 169 24.51 -6.04 -17.34
CA ARG A 169 25.77 -6.04 -16.60
C ARG A 169 25.49 -6.57 -15.20
N ARG A 170 26.14 -7.69 -14.85
CA ARG A 170 26.07 -8.31 -13.53
C ARG A 170 27.41 -8.24 -12.83
N ARG A 171 27.39 -7.93 -11.52
CA ARG A 171 28.61 -7.89 -10.70
C ARG A 171 29.35 -9.24 -10.75
N GLY A 172 30.66 -9.17 -11.02
CA GLY A 172 31.52 -10.35 -11.16
C GLY A 172 31.57 -10.95 -12.58
N TYR A 173 30.83 -10.41 -13.55
CA TYR A 173 30.91 -10.83 -14.95
C TYR A 173 31.61 -9.77 -15.79
N ASP A 174 32.61 -10.17 -16.58
CA ASP A 174 33.39 -9.27 -17.43
C ASP A 174 32.63 -8.84 -18.69
N LYS A 175 31.70 -9.68 -19.15
CA LYS A 175 30.91 -9.48 -20.37
C LYS A 175 29.45 -9.22 -20.02
N LEU A 176 28.75 -8.56 -20.94
CA LEU A 176 27.30 -8.49 -20.87
C LEU A 176 26.71 -9.90 -21.03
N ILE A 177 25.64 -10.15 -20.29
CA ILE A 177 24.85 -11.37 -20.39
C ILE A 177 23.62 -11.02 -21.20
N ASP A 178 23.45 -11.65 -22.36
CA ASP A 178 22.27 -11.46 -23.21
C ASP A 178 21.18 -12.44 -22.79
N LEU A 179 20.02 -11.90 -22.43
CA LEU A 179 18.85 -12.66 -22.02
C LEU A 179 17.70 -12.36 -22.98
N GLU A 180 17.23 -13.39 -23.68
CA GLU A 180 15.97 -13.30 -24.42
C GLU A 180 14.82 -13.56 -23.46
N VAL A 181 13.97 -12.55 -23.25
CA VAL A 181 12.87 -12.60 -22.29
C VAL A 181 11.54 -12.47 -23.03
N GLU A 182 10.63 -13.41 -22.78
CA GLU A 182 9.26 -13.34 -23.27
C GLU A 182 8.46 -12.26 -22.52
N ARG A 183 7.60 -11.55 -23.24
CA ARG A 183 6.62 -10.62 -22.67
C ARG A 183 5.32 -11.37 -22.39
N ASP A 184 4.86 -11.33 -21.16
CA ASP A 184 3.60 -11.96 -20.76
C ASP A 184 2.77 -11.04 -19.87
N GLU A 185 1.56 -11.45 -19.58
CA GLU A 185 0.79 -10.93 -18.46
C GLU A 185 1.44 -11.38 -17.15
N ILE A 186 1.74 -10.41 -16.29
CA ILE A 186 2.39 -10.59 -15.01
C ILE A 186 1.37 -10.36 -13.92
N SER A 187 1.16 -11.34 -13.06
CA SER A 187 0.43 -11.16 -11.80
C SER A 187 1.32 -10.48 -10.77
N ILE A 188 0.80 -9.46 -10.10
CA ILE A 188 1.43 -8.81 -8.96
C ILE A 188 0.86 -9.47 -7.70
N PRO A 189 1.57 -10.42 -7.06
CA PRO A 189 1.08 -11.10 -5.88
C PRO A 189 0.95 -10.12 -4.72
N THR A 190 -0.20 -10.19 -4.06
CA THR A 190 -0.52 -9.43 -2.86
C THR A 190 -0.17 -10.21 -1.59
N VAL A 191 -0.28 -11.54 -1.65
CA VAL A 191 0.29 -12.44 -0.63
C VAL A 191 1.77 -12.67 -0.94
N GLN A 192 2.64 -12.27 -0.01
CA GLN A 192 4.11 -12.29 -0.16
C GLN A 192 4.75 -13.12 0.96
N GLY A 193 4.19 -14.30 1.19
CA GLY A 193 4.60 -15.25 2.22
C GLY A 193 3.40 -16.00 2.77
N ALA A 194 3.38 -17.31 2.61
CA ALA A 194 2.41 -18.21 3.23
C ALA A 194 3.10 -19.51 3.67
N PHE A 195 3.20 -19.76 4.97
CA PHE A 195 3.84 -20.96 5.51
C PHE A 195 3.48 -21.21 6.98
N MET A 196 3.67 -22.45 7.44
CA MET A 196 3.59 -22.79 8.86
C MET A 196 4.84 -22.27 9.60
N VAL A 197 4.66 -21.47 10.67
CA VAL A 197 5.77 -21.02 11.54
C VAL A 197 6.14 -22.05 12.61
N ASN A 198 5.20 -22.93 12.95
CA ASN A 198 5.39 -24.12 13.78
C ASN A 198 4.30 -25.14 13.41
N ASP A 199 4.13 -26.20 14.21
CA ASP A 199 3.18 -27.28 13.90
C ASP A 199 1.71 -26.86 13.87
N THR A 200 1.33 -25.72 14.46
CA THR A 200 -0.08 -25.31 14.60
C THR A 200 -0.40 -23.90 14.09
N ILE A 201 0.60 -23.03 13.93
CA ILE A 201 0.39 -21.64 13.55
C ILE A 201 0.82 -21.41 12.10
N GLY A 202 -0.12 -20.97 11.27
CA GLY A 202 0.13 -20.47 9.93
C GLY A 202 0.51 -19.00 9.94
N TYR A 203 1.33 -18.57 8.99
CA TYR A 203 1.69 -17.19 8.75
C TYR A 203 1.30 -16.79 7.33
N VAL A 204 0.68 -15.62 7.18
CA VAL A 204 0.38 -15.02 5.88
C VAL A 204 0.79 -13.55 5.90
N ARG A 205 1.63 -13.13 4.96
CA ARG A 205 1.95 -11.71 4.72
C ARG A 205 1.13 -11.17 3.57
N LEU A 206 0.15 -10.31 3.87
CA LEU A 206 -0.63 -9.59 2.87
C LEU A 206 -0.03 -8.20 2.69
N ARG A 207 0.74 -7.99 1.62
CA ARG A 207 1.54 -6.78 1.40
C ARG A 207 0.79 -5.66 0.70
N ASP A 208 -0.27 -5.96 -0.04
CA ASP A 208 -1.07 -4.99 -0.77
C ASP A 208 -2.54 -5.44 -0.85
N PHE A 209 -3.43 -4.55 -1.30
CA PHE A 209 -4.80 -4.89 -1.67
C PHE A 209 -5.02 -4.58 -3.16
N SER A 210 -5.36 -5.62 -3.92
CA SER A 210 -5.76 -5.56 -5.33
C SER A 210 -7.01 -6.43 -5.53
N GLU A 211 -7.61 -6.39 -6.72
CA GLU A 211 -8.73 -7.25 -7.11
C GLU A 211 -8.48 -8.76 -6.90
N THR A 212 -7.23 -9.18 -6.77
CA THR A 212 -6.83 -10.58 -6.56
C THR A 212 -6.67 -10.96 -5.08
N SER A 213 -6.59 -10.00 -4.17
CA SER A 213 -6.17 -10.24 -2.77
C SER A 213 -7.03 -11.22 -2.00
N SER A 214 -8.36 -11.08 -2.04
CA SER A 214 -9.25 -12.01 -1.33
C SER A 214 -9.09 -13.45 -1.84
N ARG A 215 -8.87 -13.63 -3.15
CA ARG A 215 -8.67 -14.96 -3.74
C ARG A 215 -7.32 -15.56 -3.36
N GLU A 216 -6.25 -14.76 -3.41
CA GLU A 216 -4.90 -15.18 -3.03
C GLU A 216 -4.84 -15.54 -1.54
N LEU A 217 -5.43 -14.72 -0.66
CA LEU A 217 -5.52 -15.02 0.77
C LEU A 217 -6.24 -16.34 1.01
N ARG A 218 -7.43 -16.55 0.42
CA ARG A 218 -8.18 -17.80 0.58
C ARG A 218 -7.43 -19.02 0.04
N ALA A 219 -6.63 -18.86 -1.01
CA ALA A 219 -5.79 -19.94 -1.51
C ALA A 219 -4.68 -20.29 -0.51
N ALA A 220 -3.97 -19.28 -0.01
CA ALA A 220 -2.94 -19.46 1.01
C ALA A 220 -3.50 -20.10 2.30
N LEU A 221 -4.68 -19.67 2.76
CA LEU A 221 -5.31 -20.22 3.96
C LEU A 221 -5.67 -21.71 3.78
N ARG A 222 -6.25 -22.09 2.63
CA ARG A 222 -6.54 -23.51 2.34
C ARG A 222 -5.27 -24.37 2.31
N GLU A 223 -4.18 -23.85 1.75
CA GLU A 223 -2.89 -24.57 1.76
C GLU A 223 -2.36 -24.75 3.19
N LEU A 224 -2.57 -23.75 4.07
CA LEU A 224 -2.20 -23.85 5.48
C LEU A 224 -3.12 -24.82 6.25
N ASP A 225 -4.42 -24.88 5.94
CA ASP A 225 -5.34 -25.87 6.52
C ASP A 225 -4.91 -27.30 6.19
N GLU A 226 -4.51 -27.55 4.95
CA GLU A 226 -3.97 -28.86 4.51
C GLU A 226 -2.70 -29.25 5.27
N LEU A 227 -1.97 -28.26 5.81
CA LEU A 227 -0.77 -28.45 6.64
C LEU A 227 -1.09 -28.53 8.15
N GLY A 228 -2.37 -28.43 8.55
CA GLY A 228 -2.80 -28.57 9.94
C GLY A 228 -2.82 -27.25 10.73
N MET A 229 -3.02 -26.12 10.06
CA MET A 229 -3.18 -24.83 10.74
C MET A 229 -4.34 -24.84 11.75
N GLU A 230 -4.05 -24.45 12.99
CA GLU A 230 -5.02 -24.25 14.06
C GLU A 230 -5.14 -22.79 14.48
N GLY A 231 -4.22 -21.91 14.04
CA GLY A 231 -4.24 -20.47 14.30
C GLY A 231 -3.44 -19.69 13.26
N LEU A 232 -3.77 -18.41 13.08
CA LEU A 232 -3.18 -17.57 12.03
C LEU A 232 -2.48 -16.33 12.57
N LEU A 233 -1.24 -16.11 12.12
CA LEU A 233 -0.52 -14.85 12.22
C LEU A 233 -0.62 -14.10 10.89
N LEU A 234 -1.49 -13.08 10.83
CA LEU A 234 -1.71 -12.26 9.65
C LEU A 234 -0.83 -11.01 9.70
N ASP A 235 0.12 -10.89 8.78
CA ASP A 235 1.05 -9.76 8.73
C ASP A 235 0.62 -8.72 7.70
N LEU A 236 0.14 -7.58 8.20
CA LEU A 236 -0.24 -6.39 7.43
C LEU A 236 0.81 -5.28 7.51
N ARG A 237 1.98 -5.54 8.13
CA ARG A 237 3.05 -4.53 8.23
C ARG A 237 3.46 -4.05 6.85
N ASP A 238 3.66 -2.75 6.78
CA ASP A 238 3.97 -1.99 5.59
C ASP A 238 2.87 -1.90 4.52
N ASN A 239 1.71 -2.55 4.69
CA ASN A 239 0.63 -2.56 3.70
C ASN A 239 -0.15 -1.23 3.66
N PRO A 240 0.01 -0.40 2.61
CA PRO A 240 -0.60 0.93 2.54
C PRO A 240 -2.11 0.88 2.20
N GLY A 241 -2.70 -0.31 2.12
CA GLY A 241 -4.07 -0.56 1.75
C GLY A 241 -4.30 -0.59 0.24
N GLY A 242 -5.55 -0.49 -0.18
CA GLY A 242 -5.97 -0.54 -1.57
C GLY A 242 -7.49 -0.45 -1.69
N PRO A 243 -8.13 -1.14 -2.65
CA PRO A 243 -9.57 -1.04 -2.86
C PRO A 243 -10.39 -1.44 -1.63
N LEU A 244 -11.41 -0.63 -1.30
CA LEU A 244 -12.32 -0.85 -0.16
C LEU A 244 -13.03 -2.21 -0.23
N ASP A 245 -13.44 -2.63 -1.43
CA ASP A 245 -14.13 -3.91 -1.62
C ASP A 245 -13.25 -5.10 -1.22
N GLN A 246 -11.93 -4.99 -1.39
CA GLN A 246 -10.98 -6.02 -1.00
C GLN A 246 -10.76 -6.03 0.52
N ALA A 247 -10.74 -4.87 1.16
CA ALA A 247 -10.74 -4.78 2.63
C ALA A 247 -11.96 -5.50 3.23
N ILE A 248 -13.14 -5.28 2.64
CA ILE A 248 -14.40 -5.91 3.05
C ILE A 248 -14.32 -7.44 2.88
N ARG A 249 -13.89 -7.91 1.71
CA ARG A 249 -13.79 -9.35 1.42
C ARG A 249 -12.78 -10.06 2.32
N VAL A 250 -11.62 -9.43 2.58
CA VAL A 250 -10.60 -9.95 3.49
C VAL A 250 -11.12 -9.96 4.93
N SER A 251 -11.83 -8.91 5.38
CA SER A 251 -12.40 -8.88 6.73
C SER A 251 -13.48 -9.95 6.92
N ASN A 252 -14.32 -10.19 5.90
CA ASN A 252 -15.34 -11.24 5.93
C ASN A 252 -14.73 -12.62 6.20
N GLU A 253 -13.50 -12.89 5.75
CA GLU A 253 -12.84 -14.19 5.97
C GLU A 253 -12.74 -14.56 7.46
N PHE A 254 -12.63 -13.55 8.31
CA PHE A 254 -12.39 -13.72 9.74
C PHE A 254 -13.62 -13.42 10.60
N LEU A 255 -14.72 -12.93 10.01
CA LEU A 255 -15.89 -12.48 10.75
C LEU A 255 -17.13 -13.35 10.44
N PRO A 256 -18.02 -13.55 11.41
CA PRO A 256 -19.30 -14.22 11.18
C PRO A 256 -20.24 -13.33 10.35
N ARG A 257 -21.24 -13.97 9.74
CA ARG A 257 -22.20 -13.27 8.89
C ARG A 257 -22.95 -12.17 9.65
N GLY A 258 -22.99 -10.99 9.05
CA GLY A 258 -23.75 -9.83 9.52
C GLY A 258 -22.98 -8.93 10.50
N ASP A 259 -21.75 -9.26 10.87
CA ASP A 259 -20.89 -8.35 11.61
C ASP A 259 -20.56 -7.14 10.75
N LEU A 260 -20.49 -5.97 11.39
CA LEU A 260 -20.19 -4.71 10.71
C LEU A 260 -18.68 -4.68 10.45
N ILE A 261 -18.25 -4.52 9.20
CA ILE A 261 -16.82 -4.42 8.89
C ILE A 261 -16.35 -2.98 9.00
N VAL A 262 -17.10 -2.09 8.34
CA VAL A 262 -16.77 -0.67 8.24
C VAL A 262 -18.02 0.08 7.81
N TYR A 263 -18.13 1.35 8.20
CA TYR A 263 -19.14 2.23 7.62
C TYR A 263 -18.53 3.55 7.16
N THR A 264 -19.12 4.13 6.12
CA THR A 264 -18.67 5.36 5.49
C THR A 264 -19.71 6.45 5.65
N ARG A 265 -19.29 7.69 5.89
CA ARG A 265 -20.15 8.86 5.92
C ARG A 265 -19.57 9.92 4.99
N GLY A 266 -20.38 10.41 4.05
CA GLY A 266 -19.95 11.35 3.03
C GLY A 266 -21.07 12.28 2.58
N ARG A 267 -20.73 13.25 1.74
CA ARG A 267 -21.68 14.28 1.26
C ARG A 267 -22.68 13.75 0.23
N ILE A 268 -22.29 12.73 -0.54
CA ILE A 268 -23.08 12.18 -1.63
C ILE A 268 -23.82 10.92 -1.17
N GLN A 269 -25.01 10.68 -1.71
CA GLN A 269 -25.91 9.60 -1.26
C GLN A 269 -25.24 8.22 -1.26
N ASN A 270 -24.38 7.94 -2.24
CA ASN A 270 -23.66 6.68 -2.36
C ASN A 270 -22.39 6.57 -1.49
N ALA A 271 -22.01 7.64 -0.78
CA ALA A 271 -20.88 7.64 0.15
C ALA A 271 -21.28 7.37 1.61
N ASP A 272 -22.58 7.32 1.90
CA ASP A 272 -23.11 6.89 3.20
C ASP A 272 -23.55 5.43 3.13
N GLN A 273 -22.71 4.52 3.64
CA GLN A 273 -22.94 3.07 3.52
C GLN A 273 -22.39 2.31 4.72
N ASP A 274 -23.11 1.28 5.13
CA ASP A 274 -22.68 0.30 6.15
C ASP A 274 -22.34 -1.01 5.44
N TYR A 275 -21.12 -1.51 5.65
CA TYR A 275 -20.64 -2.73 5.01
C TYR A 275 -20.53 -3.84 6.04
N HIS A 276 -21.36 -4.87 5.88
CA HIS A 276 -21.38 -6.04 6.76
C HIS A 276 -20.76 -7.27 6.07
N ALA A 277 -20.25 -8.20 6.86
CA ALA A 277 -19.91 -9.55 6.41
C ALA A 277 -21.18 -10.21 5.84
N ARG A 278 -21.10 -10.69 4.60
CA ARG A 278 -22.25 -11.21 3.85
C ARG A 278 -22.42 -12.72 3.99
N GLU A 279 -21.31 -13.40 4.20
CA GLU A 279 -21.17 -14.85 4.36
C GLU A 279 -20.50 -15.14 5.71
N ASP A 280 -20.60 -16.35 6.21
CA ASP A 280 -19.77 -16.78 7.33
C ASP A 280 -18.35 -17.01 6.81
N GLY A 281 -17.36 -16.32 7.36
CA GLY A 281 -15.96 -16.53 6.99
C GLY A 281 -15.46 -17.93 7.32
N ASP A 282 -14.67 -18.54 6.43
CA ASP A 282 -14.18 -19.92 6.59
C ASP A 282 -13.20 -20.04 7.77
N HIS A 283 -12.57 -18.94 8.17
CA HIS A 283 -11.57 -18.88 9.24
C HIS A 283 -12.03 -17.97 10.38
N ASN A 284 -13.33 -17.93 10.70
CA ASN A 284 -13.85 -17.11 11.80
C ASN A 284 -13.74 -17.81 13.19
N ASP A 285 -13.22 -19.04 13.23
CA ASP A 285 -13.26 -19.93 14.40
C ASP A 285 -11.89 -20.42 14.90
N ILE A 286 -10.80 -19.92 14.30
CA ILE A 286 -9.40 -20.15 14.73
C ILE A 286 -8.80 -18.92 15.43
N PRO A 287 -7.85 -19.03 16.38
CA PRO A 287 -7.17 -17.87 16.97
C PRO A 287 -6.44 -17.04 15.92
N LEU A 288 -6.54 -15.71 16.05
CA LEU A 288 -6.00 -14.74 15.09
C LEU A 288 -5.16 -13.68 15.81
N VAL A 289 -3.94 -13.46 15.31
CA VAL A 289 -3.08 -12.34 15.69
C VAL A 289 -2.69 -11.58 14.43
N VAL A 290 -2.80 -10.25 14.46
CA VAL A 290 -2.53 -9.38 13.30
C VAL A 290 -1.34 -8.48 13.62
N LEU A 291 -0.28 -8.55 12.80
CA LEU A 291 0.85 -7.63 12.86
C LEU A 291 0.57 -6.38 12.04
N VAL A 292 0.78 -5.22 12.65
CA VAL A 292 0.61 -3.91 12.00
C VAL A 292 1.77 -2.97 12.35
N ASN A 293 1.96 -1.95 11.53
CA ASN A 293 2.92 -0.89 11.82
C ASN A 293 2.49 0.46 11.25
N ARG A 294 3.34 1.48 11.44
CA ARG A 294 3.19 2.86 10.94
C ARG A 294 2.87 3.03 9.46
N SER A 295 3.17 2.01 8.65
CA SER A 295 2.97 1.98 7.21
C SER A 295 1.74 1.14 6.81
N SER A 296 1.06 0.52 7.77
CA SER A 296 -0.26 -0.09 7.61
C SER A 296 -1.29 1.03 7.50
N ALA A 297 -2.04 1.11 6.40
CA ALA A 297 -2.97 2.21 6.15
C ALA A 297 -4.25 1.76 5.44
N SER A 298 -5.31 2.57 5.56
CA SER A 298 -6.55 2.45 4.79
C SER A 298 -7.17 1.04 4.87
N ALA A 299 -7.19 0.25 3.79
CA ALA A 299 -7.74 -1.11 3.80
C ALA A 299 -7.15 -2.00 4.90
N SER A 300 -5.84 -1.89 5.19
CA SER A 300 -5.21 -2.62 6.29
C SER A 300 -5.80 -2.23 7.64
N GLU A 301 -6.11 -0.95 7.83
CA GLU A 301 -6.71 -0.42 9.06
C GLU A 301 -8.19 -0.78 9.20
N ILE A 302 -8.90 -0.94 8.08
CA ILE A 302 -10.26 -1.49 8.07
C ILE A 302 -10.24 -2.95 8.56
N VAL A 303 -9.33 -3.77 8.01
CA VAL A 303 -9.20 -5.18 8.41
C VAL A 303 -8.80 -5.28 9.89
N SER A 304 -7.72 -4.61 10.31
CA SER A 304 -7.27 -4.67 11.71
C SER A 304 -8.27 -4.05 12.66
N GLY A 305 -8.94 -2.95 12.28
CA GLY A 305 -9.96 -2.30 13.09
C GLY A 305 -11.20 -3.15 13.29
N ALA A 306 -11.68 -3.83 12.24
CA ALA A 306 -12.82 -4.74 12.34
C ALA A 306 -12.49 -5.96 13.22
N ILE A 307 -11.29 -6.53 13.06
CA ILE A 307 -10.81 -7.65 13.89
C ILE A 307 -10.70 -7.24 15.37
N GLN A 308 -10.17 -6.05 15.65
CA GLN A 308 -10.02 -5.56 17.02
C GLN A 308 -11.36 -5.25 17.67
N ASP A 309 -12.24 -4.51 16.97
CA ASP A 309 -13.51 -4.02 17.51
C ASP A 309 -14.49 -5.15 17.83
N HIS A 310 -14.44 -6.25 17.06
CA HIS A 310 -15.25 -7.45 17.31
C HIS A 310 -14.60 -8.47 18.28
N ASP A 311 -13.46 -8.13 18.88
CA ASP A 311 -12.70 -9.06 19.71
C ASP A 311 -12.40 -10.39 18.99
N ARG A 312 -12.21 -10.31 17.67
CA ARG A 312 -11.94 -11.48 16.84
C ARG A 312 -10.48 -11.89 16.92
N GLY A 313 -9.57 -10.95 17.12
CA GLY A 313 -8.14 -11.21 17.19
C GLY A 313 -7.38 -10.10 17.93
N LEU A 314 -6.11 -10.37 18.19
CA LEU A 314 -5.20 -9.41 18.82
C LEU A 314 -4.43 -8.62 17.76
N ILE A 315 -4.25 -7.32 17.99
CA ILE A 315 -3.41 -6.45 17.16
C ILE A 315 -2.06 -6.24 17.85
N VAL A 316 -0.96 -6.44 17.13
CA VAL A 316 0.41 -6.41 17.66
C VAL A 316 1.31 -5.55 16.77
N GLY A 317 2.26 -4.83 17.37
CA GLY A 317 3.28 -4.08 16.64
C GLY A 317 3.20 -2.59 16.95
N GLU A 318 3.01 -1.76 15.93
CA GLU A 318 3.04 -0.30 16.07
C GLU A 318 1.75 0.33 15.57
N THR A 319 1.41 1.51 16.10
CA THR A 319 0.21 2.24 15.69
C THR A 319 0.23 2.52 14.19
N THR A 320 -0.90 2.26 13.55
CA THR A 320 -1.04 2.39 12.09
C THR A 320 -1.04 3.85 11.62
N PHE A 321 -1.01 4.04 10.31
CA PHE A 321 -0.85 5.36 9.70
C PHE A 321 -1.93 6.37 10.10
N GLY A 322 -3.19 5.93 10.20
CA GLY A 322 -4.35 6.76 10.51
C GLY A 322 -4.98 7.41 9.29
N LYS A 323 -5.30 6.64 8.24
CA LYS A 323 -6.03 7.11 7.05
C LYS A 323 -7.46 6.57 7.06
N ALA A 324 -8.38 7.35 7.63
CA ALA A 324 -9.82 7.09 7.66
C ALA A 324 -10.62 7.80 6.55
N LEU A 325 -10.03 7.93 5.36
CA LEU A 325 -10.63 8.61 4.19
C LEU A 325 -10.94 7.62 3.08
N VAL A 326 -12.07 7.82 2.41
CA VAL A 326 -12.46 7.10 1.19
C VAL A 326 -12.24 8.01 0.00
N GLN A 327 -11.44 7.52 -0.95
CA GLN A 327 -11.19 8.21 -2.20
C GLN A 327 -12.00 7.58 -3.32
N SER A 328 -12.73 8.40 -4.07
CA SER A 328 -13.36 8.00 -5.32
C SER A 328 -12.45 8.39 -6.48
N ILE A 329 -12.24 7.44 -7.40
CA ILE A 329 -11.46 7.66 -8.60
C ILE A 329 -12.40 8.03 -9.75
N TYR A 330 -12.29 9.26 -10.23
CA TYR A 330 -13.03 9.76 -11.39
C TYR A 330 -12.15 9.73 -12.63
N ARG A 331 -12.65 9.14 -13.70
CA ARG A 331 -12.02 9.23 -15.01
C ARG A 331 -12.30 10.60 -15.62
N VAL A 332 -11.27 11.44 -15.72
CA VAL A 332 -11.42 12.84 -16.20
C VAL A 332 -11.19 12.91 -17.71
N SER A 333 -10.35 12.04 -18.24
CA SER A 333 -10.14 11.83 -19.68
C SER A 333 -9.91 10.34 -19.97
N GLN A 334 -9.62 9.97 -21.22
CA GLN A 334 -9.29 8.58 -21.54
C GLN A 334 -8.05 8.09 -20.76
N GLU A 335 -7.13 8.98 -20.42
CA GLU A 335 -5.84 8.61 -19.85
C GLU A 335 -5.61 9.21 -18.46
N ALA A 336 -6.34 10.26 -18.03
CA ALA A 336 -6.15 10.89 -16.73
C ALA A 336 -7.25 10.58 -15.71
N GLY A 337 -6.86 10.56 -14.44
CA GLY A 337 -7.76 10.28 -13.31
C GLY A 337 -7.70 11.35 -12.22
N LEU A 338 -8.78 11.46 -11.45
CA LEU A 338 -8.89 12.32 -10.28
C LEU A 338 -9.25 11.45 -9.08
N ALA A 339 -8.34 11.35 -8.12
CA ALA A 339 -8.62 10.76 -6.82
C ALA A 339 -9.13 11.87 -5.90
N LEU A 340 -10.37 11.75 -5.43
CA LEU A 340 -10.99 12.75 -4.58
C LEU A 340 -11.53 12.13 -3.30
N THR A 341 -11.24 12.73 -2.15
CA THR A 341 -11.83 12.33 -0.87
C THR A 341 -13.33 12.63 -0.87
N THR A 342 -14.17 11.60 -0.79
CA THR A 342 -15.63 11.72 -0.88
C THR A 342 -16.35 11.31 0.41
N ALA A 343 -15.69 10.53 1.26
CA ALA A 343 -16.23 10.06 2.53
C ALA A 343 -15.12 9.92 3.57
N ARG A 344 -15.54 9.85 4.83
CA ARG A 344 -14.75 9.29 5.93
C ARG A 344 -15.27 7.91 6.26
N TYR A 345 -14.42 7.02 6.73
CA TYR A 345 -14.86 5.74 7.26
C TYR A 345 -14.63 5.65 8.77
N TYR A 346 -15.34 4.72 9.38
CA TYR A 346 -15.32 4.44 10.81
C TYR A 346 -15.29 2.94 11.04
N THR A 347 -14.59 2.53 12.10
CA THR A 347 -14.54 1.13 12.54
C THR A 347 -15.85 0.72 13.24
N PRO A 348 -16.10 -0.57 13.48
CA PRO A 348 -17.36 -1.05 14.06
C PRO A 348 -17.74 -0.42 15.41
N SER A 349 -16.77 -0.18 16.30
CA SER A 349 -16.95 0.54 17.58
C SER A 349 -17.19 2.04 17.42
N GLY A 350 -17.27 2.55 16.19
CA GLY A 350 -17.52 3.95 15.86
C GLY A 350 -16.30 4.85 15.99
N ARG A 351 -15.08 4.31 15.81
CA ARG A 351 -13.84 5.09 15.86
C ARG A 351 -13.60 5.78 14.52
N MET A 352 -13.38 7.10 14.55
CA MET A 352 -12.74 7.81 13.44
C MET A 352 -11.24 7.80 13.69
N ILE A 353 -10.52 6.87 13.08
CA ILE A 353 -9.08 6.70 13.31
C ILE A 353 -8.21 7.71 12.53
N GLN A 354 -8.82 8.70 11.89
CA GLN A 354 -8.12 9.67 11.06
C GLN A 354 -7.09 10.43 11.91
N ARG A 355 -5.81 10.27 11.59
CA ARG A 355 -4.77 11.10 12.19
C ARG A 355 -5.02 12.56 11.80
N PRO A 356 -5.02 13.51 12.75
CA PRO A 356 -5.20 14.92 12.46
C PRO A 356 -4.04 15.44 11.59
N TRP A 357 -4.32 16.50 10.84
CA TRP A 357 -3.33 17.22 10.06
C TRP A 357 -3.65 18.71 10.09
N ASP A 358 -2.63 19.54 9.87
CA ASP A 358 -2.77 20.99 9.69
C ASP A 358 -2.70 21.37 8.21
N GLY A 359 -2.68 22.65 7.87
CA GLY A 359 -2.62 23.12 6.48
C GLY A 359 -1.29 22.82 5.76
N THR A 360 -0.23 22.43 6.47
CA THR A 360 1.07 22.05 5.87
C THR A 360 1.12 20.56 5.54
N PHE A 361 0.36 19.76 6.29
CA PHE A 361 0.39 18.30 6.26
C PHE A 361 1.74 17.69 6.67
N ASP A 362 2.73 18.47 7.12
CA ASP A 362 4.10 17.99 7.37
C ASP A 362 4.11 16.87 8.41
N GLU A 363 3.43 17.07 9.53
CA GLU A 363 3.32 16.05 10.58
C GLU A 363 2.62 14.77 10.11
N TYR A 364 1.59 14.92 9.27
CA TYR A 364 0.83 13.81 8.73
C TYR A 364 1.66 13.00 7.72
N LEU A 365 2.32 13.69 6.79
CA LEU A 365 3.10 13.08 5.70
C LEU A 365 4.42 12.46 6.19
N THR A 366 4.97 12.96 7.30
CA THR A 366 6.23 12.44 7.88
C THR A 366 6.01 11.44 9.01
N TYR A 367 4.76 11.10 9.36
CA TYR A 367 4.43 10.22 10.49
C TYR A 367 5.20 8.89 10.46
N SER A 368 5.26 8.24 9.29
CA SER A 368 5.94 6.95 9.14
C SER A 368 7.47 7.02 9.34
N MET A 369 8.06 8.21 9.37
CA MET A 369 9.49 8.42 9.60
C MET A 369 9.82 8.70 11.08
N ARG A 370 8.80 8.91 11.92
CA ARG A 370 8.97 9.27 13.33
C ARG A 370 9.04 8.03 14.21
N GLU A 371 9.81 8.12 15.29
CA GLU A 371 9.77 7.11 16.35
C GLU A 371 8.39 7.10 17.02
N GLN A 372 7.89 5.92 17.33
CA GLN A 372 6.58 5.76 17.94
C GLN A 372 6.69 5.47 19.43
N LYS A 373 5.72 5.97 20.16
CA LYS A 373 5.46 5.67 21.56
C LYS A 373 3.94 5.56 21.73
N PRO A 374 3.46 4.83 22.76
CA PRO A 374 2.06 4.87 23.14
C PRO A 374 1.56 6.31 23.27
N ALA A 375 0.39 6.59 22.70
CA ALA A 375 -0.14 7.95 22.63
C ALA A 375 -0.95 8.28 23.89
N ASP A 376 -0.94 9.56 24.28
CA ASP A 376 -1.92 10.07 25.24
C ASP A 376 -3.27 10.25 24.52
N HIS A 377 -4.34 9.69 25.10
CA HIS A 377 -5.66 9.69 24.47
C HIS A 377 -6.60 10.71 25.11
N ALA A 378 -7.31 11.46 24.26
CA ALA A 378 -8.45 12.23 24.72
C ALA A 378 -9.60 11.29 25.09
N MET A 379 -10.20 11.46 26.26
CA MET A 379 -11.33 10.65 26.72
C MET A 379 -12.54 10.72 25.76
N SER A 380 -12.65 11.75 24.92
CA SER A 380 -13.66 11.87 23.86
C SER A 380 -13.48 10.84 22.73
N GLU A 381 -12.25 10.36 22.51
CA GLU A 381 -11.91 9.36 21.49
C GLU A 381 -12.06 7.93 21.99
N ARG A 382 -12.27 7.73 23.30
CA ARG A 382 -12.48 6.42 23.90
C ARG A 382 -13.75 5.76 23.37
N ARG A 383 -13.62 4.51 22.93
CA ARG A 383 -14.68 3.59 22.55
C ARG A 383 -14.43 2.24 23.21
N LEU A 384 -15.35 1.31 23.04
CA LEU A 384 -15.25 -0.05 23.54
C LEU A 384 -15.42 -1.03 22.38
N THR A 385 -14.65 -2.12 22.41
CA THR A 385 -14.91 -3.30 21.59
C THR A 385 -16.17 -4.02 22.08
N ASP A 386 -16.68 -5.00 21.34
CA ASP A 386 -17.88 -5.77 21.71
C ASP A 386 -17.76 -6.48 23.07
N GLY A 387 -16.55 -6.98 23.39
CA GLY A 387 -16.13 -7.58 24.65
C GLY A 387 -15.67 -6.57 25.70
N GLY A 388 -15.74 -5.27 25.42
CA GLY A 388 -15.52 -4.20 26.39
C GLY A 388 -14.08 -3.75 26.59
N ARG A 389 -13.14 -4.11 25.71
CA ARG A 389 -11.77 -3.56 25.74
C ARG A 389 -11.78 -2.09 25.32
N GLU A 390 -10.90 -1.30 25.90
CA GLU A 390 -10.77 0.11 25.53
C GLU A 390 -10.02 0.25 24.21
N VAL A 391 -10.59 1.05 23.31
CA VAL A 391 -9.99 1.38 22.01
C VAL A 391 -10.20 2.85 21.70
N PHE A 392 -9.30 3.45 20.93
CA PHE A 392 -9.28 4.90 20.70
C PHE A 392 -9.32 5.27 19.21
N GLY A 393 -9.96 6.40 18.90
CA GLY A 393 -9.89 7.07 17.59
C GLY A 393 -8.74 8.08 17.50
N GLY A 394 -8.70 8.85 16.41
CA GLY A 394 -7.85 10.04 16.29
C GLY A 394 -6.38 9.82 15.91
N GLY A 395 -5.93 8.61 15.57
CA GLY A 395 -4.52 8.39 15.29
C GLY A 395 -4.10 7.01 14.79
N GLY A 396 -4.93 6.35 13.98
CA GLY A 396 -4.71 4.97 13.55
C GLY A 396 -5.31 3.94 14.51
N ILE A 397 -5.15 2.67 14.16
CA ILE A 397 -5.38 1.50 15.00
C ILE A 397 -4.16 1.37 15.91
N GLU A 398 -4.37 1.59 17.19
CA GLU A 398 -3.37 1.30 18.21
C GLU A 398 -3.38 -0.21 18.53
N PRO A 399 -2.21 -0.86 18.57
CA PRO A 399 -2.13 -2.28 18.85
C PRO A 399 -2.52 -2.59 20.30
N ASP A 400 -3.13 -3.76 20.52
CA ASP A 400 -3.38 -4.29 21.86
C ASP A 400 -2.07 -4.55 22.60
N HIS A 401 -1.05 -4.94 21.84
CA HIS A 401 0.31 -5.13 22.34
C HIS A 401 1.30 -4.32 21.50
N PHE A 402 1.73 -3.17 22.04
CA PHE A 402 2.73 -2.32 21.39
C PHE A 402 4.13 -2.94 21.49
N MET A 403 4.82 -3.01 20.35
CA MET A 403 6.22 -3.39 20.26
C MET A 403 6.88 -2.65 19.09
N SER A 404 7.90 -1.84 19.38
CA SER A 404 8.69 -1.15 18.35
C SER A 404 9.37 -2.16 17.43
N GLY A 405 9.41 -1.86 16.14
CA GLY A 405 10.05 -2.70 15.13
C GLY A 405 9.99 -2.07 13.73
N PRO A 406 10.57 -0.87 13.55
CA PRO A 406 10.53 -0.11 12.30
C PRO A 406 11.06 -0.84 11.07
N VAL A 407 11.90 -1.87 11.22
CA VAL A 407 12.53 -2.58 10.10
C VAL A 407 12.34 -4.09 10.26
N GLU A 408 11.39 -4.65 9.52
CA GLU A 408 11.11 -6.10 9.51
C GLU A 408 10.95 -6.68 10.94
N GLY A 409 10.31 -5.90 11.83
CA GLY A 409 10.06 -6.26 13.24
C GLY A 409 11.23 -6.04 14.20
N PHE A 410 12.40 -5.60 13.71
CA PHE A 410 13.52 -5.16 14.52
C PHE A 410 13.48 -3.65 14.79
N ASP A 411 14.04 -3.24 15.93
CA ASP A 411 14.32 -1.84 16.27
C ASP A 411 15.83 -1.58 16.33
N PRO A 412 16.52 -1.57 15.18
CA PRO A 412 17.96 -1.38 15.16
C PRO A 412 18.33 0.07 15.49
N THR A 413 19.59 0.25 15.90
CA THR A 413 20.17 1.58 16.09
C THR A 413 20.11 2.41 14.79
N PRO A 414 20.34 3.74 14.85
CA PRO A 414 20.44 4.55 13.63
C PRO A 414 21.45 4.01 12.60
N PHE A 415 22.49 3.31 13.05
CA PHE A 415 23.45 2.66 12.18
C PHE A 415 22.82 1.50 11.39
N GLY A 416 22.17 0.54 12.05
CA GLY A 416 21.45 -0.54 11.35
C GLY A 416 20.35 -0.02 10.42
N ARG A 417 19.59 1.00 10.83
CA ARG A 417 18.61 1.68 9.95
C ARG A 417 19.28 2.27 8.70
N LEU A 418 20.46 2.89 8.86
CA LEU A 418 21.24 3.43 7.74
C LEU A 418 21.68 2.33 6.77
N LEU A 419 22.12 1.17 7.26
CA LEU A 419 22.50 0.04 6.42
C LEU A 419 21.34 -0.45 5.56
N ALA A 420 20.14 -0.60 6.15
CA ALA A 420 18.92 -0.96 5.43
C ALA A 420 18.53 0.11 4.40
N ALA A 421 18.52 1.39 4.80
CA ALA A 421 18.16 2.50 3.92
C ALA A 421 19.10 2.65 2.72
N ARG A 422 20.39 2.33 2.89
CA ARG A 422 21.41 2.33 1.82
C ARG A 422 21.47 1.02 1.02
N GLN A 423 20.60 0.06 1.34
CA GLN A 423 20.54 -1.26 0.68
C GLN A 423 21.85 -2.06 0.76
N GLU A 424 22.63 -1.87 1.82
CA GLU A 424 23.94 -2.51 1.96
C GLU A 424 23.85 -4.05 2.00
N PHE A 425 22.77 -4.59 2.57
CA PHE A 425 22.47 -6.01 2.60
C PHE A 425 22.20 -6.59 1.20
N ALA A 426 21.37 -5.92 0.40
CA ALA A 426 21.10 -6.33 -0.99
C ALA A 426 22.36 -6.25 -1.87
N LEU A 427 23.16 -5.20 -1.69
CA LEU A 427 24.45 -5.06 -2.38
C LEU A 427 25.46 -6.13 -1.97
N PHE A 428 25.40 -6.60 -0.73
CA PHE A 428 26.21 -7.72 -0.26
C PHE A 428 25.77 -9.03 -0.91
N ALA A 429 24.45 -9.26 -1.00
CA ALA A 429 23.86 -10.45 -1.62
C ALA A 429 24.28 -10.65 -3.09
N GLU A 430 24.58 -9.57 -3.83
CA GLU A 430 25.05 -9.63 -5.22
C GLU A 430 26.34 -10.46 -5.41
N ARG A 431 27.12 -10.70 -4.34
CA ARG A 431 28.37 -11.48 -4.37
C ARG A 431 28.13 -13.00 -4.41
N PHE A 432 26.91 -13.46 -4.16
CA PHE A 432 26.61 -14.87 -3.97
C PHE A 432 25.91 -15.51 -5.17
N SER A 433 26.12 -16.80 -5.39
CA SER A 433 25.37 -17.59 -6.36
C SER A 433 24.77 -18.81 -5.66
N ALA A 434 23.53 -19.18 -6.04
CA ALA A 434 22.94 -20.44 -5.62
C ALA A 434 23.73 -21.61 -6.23
N GLU A 435 24.04 -22.60 -5.41
CA GLU A 435 24.53 -23.89 -5.86
C GLU A 435 23.48 -24.56 -6.78
N GLY A 436 23.91 -25.07 -7.94
CA GLY A 436 23.03 -25.72 -8.90
C GLY A 436 22.22 -24.78 -9.81
N ASP A 437 22.33 -23.45 -9.68
CA ASP A 437 21.67 -22.53 -10.62
C ASP A 437 22.40 -22.48 -11.97
N THR A 438 21.81 -23.11 -12.99
CA THR A 438 22.36 -23.22 -14.34
C THR A 438 21.74 -22.23 -15.34
N ARG A 439 20.95 -21.26 -14.88
CA ARG A 439 20.27 -20.31 -15.79
C ARG A 439 21.26 -19.43 -16.56
N ILE A 440 22.38 -19.08 -15.93
CA ILE A 440 23.52 -18.41 -16.59
C ILE A 440 24.68 -19.41 -16.70
N LYS A 441 25.16 -19.65 -17.92
CA LYS A 441 26.24 -20.62 -18.18
C LYS A 441 27.63 -20.11 -17.81
N ASP A 442 27.86 -18.80 -17.94
CA ASP A 442 29.14 -18.20 -17.60
C ASP A 442 29.36 -18.21 -16.09
N GLU A 443 30.59 -18.47 -15.65
CA GLU A 443 30.95 -18.37 -14.23
C GLU A 443 31.42 -16.95 -13.91
N GLY A 444 30.73 -16.27 -13.00
CA GLY A 444 31.16 -14.98 -12.47
C GLY A 444 32.41 -15.12 -11.58
N ARG A 445 33.40 -14.24 -11.78
CA ARG A 445 34.64 -14.20 -11.00
C ARG A 445 34.38 -13.74 -9.57
N GLY A 446 34.98 -14.44 -8.60
CA GLY A 446 34.96 -14.06 -7.19
C GLY A 446 33.59 -14.17 -6.51
N ARG A 447 32.63 -14.89 -7.12
CA ARG A 447 31.32 -15.14 -6.51
C ARG A 447 31.42 -16.30 -5.53
N GLN A 448 30.82 -16.15 -4.35
CA GLN A 448 30.73 -17.21 -3.35
C GLN A 448 29.50 -18.08 -3.66
N ARG A 449 29.61 -19.41 -3.61
CA ARG A 449 28.46 -20.31 -3.80
C ARG A 449 27.86 -20.63 -2.44
N VAL A 450 26.53 -20.60 -2.35
CA VAL A 450 25.77 -20.97 -1.16
C VAL A 450 24.67 -21.96 -1.52
N SER A 451 24.45 -22.92 -0.64
CA SER A 451 23.34 -23.87 -0.68
C SER A 451 22.19 -23.39 0.20
N ARG A 452 21.00 -23.97 0.01
CA ARG A 452 19.86 -23.76 0.91
C ARG A 452 20.24 -24.14 2.33
N GLY A 453 19.78 -23.35 3.31
CA GLY A 453 20.12 -23.56 4.72
C GLY A 453 21.52 -23.09 5.14
N PHE A 454 22.18 -22.26 4.33
CA PHE A 454 23.42 -21.60 4.75
C PHE A 454 23.20 -20.72 6.00
N VAL A 455 24.29 -20.42 6.70
CA VAL A 455 24.28 -19.56 7.88
C VAL A 455 25.21 -18.36 7.67
N ILE A 456 24.85 -17.20 8.21
CA ILE A 456 25.74 -16.05 8.27
C ILE A 456 26.76 -16.29 9.38
N GLY A 457 27.94 -16.77 9.02
CA GLY A 457 29.06 -16.98 9.94
C GLY A 457 29.96 -15.74 10.07
N ASP A 458 30.91 -15.79 11.00
CA ASP A 458 31.81 -14.66 11.31
C ASP A 458 32.65 -14.20 10.11
N ALA A 459 33.00 -15.13 9.22
CA ALA A 459 33.68 -14.79 7.97
C ALA A 459 32.82 -13.91 7.05
N MET A 460 31.50 -14.20 6.95
CA MET A 460 30.58 -13.37 6.17
C MET A 460 30.37 -12.01 6.82
N MET A 461 30.33 -11.96 8.16
CA MET A 461 30.26 -10.69 8.90
C MET A 461 31.51 -9.82 8.68
N ALA A 462 32.70 -10.43 8.71
CA ALA A 462 33.95 -9.74 8.39
C ALA A 462 33.97 -9.23 6.93
N ASP A 463 33.50 -10.06 5.97
CA ASP A 463 33.36 -9.66 4.58
C ASP A 463 32.37 -8.51 4.37
N PHE A 464 31.28 -8.49 5.14
CA PHE A 464 30.30 -7.42 5.14
C PHE A 464 30.91 -6.14 5.69
N ARG A 465 31.63 -6.21 6.82
CA ARG A 465 32.37 -5.09 7.41
C ARG A 465 33.35 -4.47 6.40
N ALA A 466 34.14 -5.30 5.73
CA ALA A 466 35.06 -4.85 4.68
C ALA A 466 34.33 -4.17 3.50
N GLN A 467 33.12 -4.64 3.15
CA GLN A 467 32.29 -3.95 2.16
C GLN A 467 31.90 -2.55 2.63
N LEU A 468 31.42 -2.40 3.87
CA LEU A 468 31.03 -1.10 4.42
C LEU A 468 32.20 -0.10 4.36
N GLU A 469 33.39 -0.52 4.78
CA GLU A 469 34.61 0.29 4.72
C GLU A 469 34.97 0.68 3.28
N SER A 470 34.91 -0.26 2.33
CA SER A 470 35.18 0.01 0.92
C SER A 470 34.22 1.03 0.30
N ARG A 471 33.01 1.12 0.85
CA ARG A 471 31.96 2.08 0.48
C ARG A 471 32.02 3.36 1.29
N ARG A 472 33.09 3.55 2.07
CA ARG A 472 33.36 4.74 2.90
C ARG A 472 32.29 4.99 3.96
N LEU A 473 31.68 3.92 4.47
CA LEU A 473 30.86 3.99 5.67
C LEU A 473 31.75 3.88 6.90
N THR A 474 31.64 4.86 7.80
CA THR A 474 32.25 4.76 9.13
C THR A 474 31.42 3.78 9.95
N ILE A 475 32.07 2.74 10.47
CA ILE A 475 31.45 1.75 11.35
C ILE A 475 31.50 2.29 12.77
N ASP A 476 30.33 2.36 13.39
CA ASP A 476 30.19 2.54 14.83
C ASP A 476 30.22 1.14 15.46
N GLU A 477 31.30 0.78 16.14
CA GLU A 477 31.50 -0.57 16.67
C GLU A 477 30.43 -0.96 17.68
N GLU A 478 30.08 -0.04 18.58
CA GLU A 478 29.07 -0.31 19.62
C GLU A 478 27.70 -0.53 18.98
N ALA A 479 27.36 0.27 17.97
CA ALA A 479 26.11 0.12 17.24
C ALA A 479 26.09 -1.14 16.34
N PHE A 480 27.22 -1.49 15.73
CA PHE A 480 27.35 -2.70 14.92
C PHE A 480 27.16 -3.97 15.76
N ASP A 481 27.79 -4.00 16.95
CA ASP A 481 27.64 -5.10 17.90
C ASP A 481 26.21 -5.16 18.46
N ALA A 482 25.62 -4.01 18.79
CA ALA A 482 24.22 -3.95 19.23
C ALA A 482 23.22 -4.43 18.16
N ASP A 483 23.50 -4.17 16.88
CA ASP A 483 22.66 -4.57 15.75
C ASP A 483 23.04 -5.94 15.16
N GLU A 484 23.94 -6.73 15.77
CA GLU A 484 24.48 -7.95 15.17
C GLU A 484 23.39 -8.93 14.71
N ALA A 485 22.38 -9.19 15.56
CA ALA A 485 21.27 -10.09 15.24
C ALA A 485 20.45 -9.58 14.04
N PHE A 486 20.20 -8.27 13.99
CA PHE A 486 19.53 -7.62 12.87
C PHE A 486 20.36 -7.72 11.58
N ILE A 487 21.66 -7.40 11.65
CA ILE A 487 22.58 -7.44 10.52
C ILE A 487 22.65 -8.86 9.93
N ARG A 488 22.86 -9.88 10.77
CA ARG A 488 22.88 -11.28 10.32
C ARG A 488 21.57 -11.68 9.67
N THR A 489 20.44 -11.34 10.27
CA THR A 489 19.12 -11.67 9.74
C THR A 489 18.86 -11.01 8.39
N MET A 490 19.19 -9.72 8.24
CA MET A 490 19.00 -8.99 7.00
C MET A 490 19.95 -9.43 5.89
N MET A 491 21.20 -9.79 6.23
CA MET A 491 22.12 -10.42 5.28
C MET A 491 21.57 -11.75 4.78
N HIS A 492 21.06 -12.59 5.69
CA HIS A 492 20.47 -13.89 5.34
C HIS A 492 19.26 -13.71 4.43
N TYR A 493 18.31 -12.86 4.83
CA TYR A 493 17.10 -12.55 4.08
C TYR A 493 17.39 -12.04 2.67
N GLU A 494 18.34 -11.11 2.50
CA GLU A 494 18.65 -10.55 1.18
C GLU A 494 19.40 -11.54 0.28
N ILE A 495 20.21 -12.44 0.86
CA ILE A 495 20.84 -13.54 0.10
C ILE A 495 19.79 -14.55 -0.35
N ASP A 496 18.88 -14.97 0.54
CA ASP A 496 17.78 -15.87 0.18
C ASP A 496 16.90 -15.26 -0.91
N LEU A 497 16.49 -14.01 -0.74
CA LEU A 497 15.65 -13.29 -1.69
C LEU A 497 16.32 -13.16 -3.07
N ALA A 498 17.65 -12.99 -3.10
CA ALA A 498 18.39 -12.88 -4.35
C ALA A 498 18.58 -14.21 -5.08
N LEU A 499 18.54 -15.35 -4.37
CA LEU A 499 19.04 -16.63 -4.87
C LEU A 499 18.02 -17.76 -4.93
N PHE A 500 17.07 -17.78 -4.00
CA PHE A 500 16.11 -18.87 -3.83
C PHE A 500 14.68 -18.38 -4.11
N SER A 501 13.79 -18.42 -3.12
CA SER A 501 12.39 -17.98 -3.22
C SER A 501 12.03 -16.94 -2.16
N LEU A 502 10.96 -16.18 -2.43
CA LEU A 502 10.45 -15.20 -1.47
C LEU A 502 9.95 -15.88 -0.20
N ASP A 503 9.27 -17.02 -0.32
CA ASP A 503 8.73 -17.75 0.83
C ASP A 503 9.81 -18.28 1.77
N GLU A 504 10.93 -18.77 1.21
CA GLU A 504 12.07 -19.22 2.03
C GLU A 504 12.74 -18.05 2.74
N ALA A 505 13.00 -16.95 2.02
CA ALA A 505 13.55 -15.73 2.62
C ALA A 505 12.66 -15.23 3.76
N ARG A 506 11.34 -15.18 3.53
CA ARG A 506 10.37 -14.72 4.54
C ARG A 506 10.28 -15.67 5.72
N ARG A 507 10.31 -16.99 5.50
CA ARG A 507 10.34 -17.98 6.58
C ARG A 507 11.55 -17.81 7.49
N ASN A 508 12.73 -17.65 6.91
CA ASN A 508 13.98 -17.49 7.67
C ASN A 508 14.02 -16.13 8.41
N LEU A 509 13.48 -15.07 7.80
CA LEU A 509 13.30 -13.78 8.45
C LEU A 509 12.32 -13.87 9.63
N THR A 510 11.12 -14.43 9.44
CA THR A 510 10.08 -14.55 10.47
C THR A 510 10.53 -15.37 11.68
N ALA A 511 11.43 -16.35 11.47
CA ALA A 511 12.04 -17.10 12.57
C ALA A 511 12.90 -16.24 13.51
N ASN A 512 13.40 -15.09 13.03
CA ASN A 512 14.27 -14.18 13.79
C ASN A 512 13.63 -12.80 14.07
N ASP A 513 12.51 -12.49 13.42
CA ASP A 513 11.73 -11.26 13.59
C ASP A 513 11.20 -11.13 15.04
N PRO A 514 11.69 -10.18 15.85
CA PRO A 514 11.30 -10.06 17.26
C PRO A 514 9.81 -9.79 17.46
N GLN A 515 9.17 -8.99 16.60
CA GLN A 515 7.73 -8.72 16.69
C GLN A 515 6.91 -9.96 16.36
N ALA A 516 7.27 -10.70 15.31
CA ALA A 516 6.57 -11.93 14.94
C ALA A 516 6.73 -13.00 16.02
N GLN A 517 7.94 -13.17 16.56
CA GLN A 517 8.19 -14.10 17.67
C GLN A 517 7.39 -13.73 18.92
N TYR A 518 7.32 -12.44 19.27
CA TYR A 518 6.48 -11.98 20.36
C TYR A 518 5.00 -12.26 20.10
N ALA A 519 4.49 -11.95 18.90
CA ALA A 519 3.10 -12.21 18.51
C ALA A 519 2.72 -13.70 18.60
N ILE A 520 3.64 -14.62 18.26
CA ILE A 520 3.45 -16.07 18.41
C ILE A 520 3.20 -16.45 19.88
N THR A 521 3.84 -15.77 20.84
CA THR A 521 3.62 -16.04 22.27
C THR A 521 2.22 -15.65 22.77
N LEU A 522 1.48 -14.84 22.00
CA LEU A 522 0.16 -14.33 22.36
C LEU A 522 -1.00 -15.23 21.90
N PHE A 523 -0.74 -16.33 21.19
CA PHE A 523 -1.80 -17.25 20.74
C PHE A 523 -2.67 -17.83 21.88
N PRO A 524 -2.13 -18.19 23.06
CA PRO A 524 -2.98 -18.57 24.20
C PRO A 524 -3.95 -17.47 24.63
N GLU A 525 -3.60 -16.19 24.46
CA GLU A 525 -4.49 -15.06 24.70
C GLU A 525 -5.52 -14.90 23.59
N ALA A 526 -5.11 -15.03 22.32
CA ALA A 526 -6.03 -15.03 21.19
C ALA A 526 -7.10 -16.13 21.29
N VAL A 527 -6.74 -17.33 21.79
CA VAL A 527 -7.70 -18.41 22.10
C VAL A 527 -8.72 -17.98 23.15
N ARG A 528 -8.26 -17.32 24.23
CA ARG A 528 -9.17 -16.81 25.28
C ARG A 528 -10.11 -15.75 24.72
N LEU A 529 -9.58 -14.82 23.93
CA LEU A 529 -10.35 -13.74 23.32
C LEU A 529 -11.46 -14.30 22.41
N LEU A 530 -11.12 -15.24 21.54
CA LEU A 530 -12.08 -15.93 20.67
C LEU A 530 -13.19 -16.63 21.44
N ASN A 531 -12.86 -17.28 22.56
CA ASN A 531 -13.85 -17.95 23.40
C ASN A 531 -14.79 -16.95 24.11
N VAL A 532 -14.28 -15.80 24.53
CA VAL A 532 -15.10 -14.72 25.12
C VAL A 532 -16.06 -14.16 24.08
N SER A 533 -15.58 -13.86 22.87
CA SER A 533 -16.42 -13.39 21.75
C SER A 533 -17.57 -14.36 21.44
N ARG A 534 -17.32 -15.68 21.47
CA ARG A 534 -18.38 -16.70 21.32
C ARG A 534 -19.43 -16.66 22.45
N GLN A 535 -19.01 -16.47 23.70
CA GLN A 535 -19.88 -16.53 24.89
C GLN A 535 -20.77 -15.29 25.06
N THR A 536 -20.30 -14.11 24.67
CA THR A 536 -21.09 -12.87 24.72
C THR A 536 -22.23 -12.82 23.68
N GLY A 537 -22.40 -13.89 22.89
CA GLY A 537 -23.50 -14.00 21.92
C GLY A 537 -23.19 -13.36 20.57
N VAL A 538 -21.93 -12.98 20.31
CA VAL A 538 -21.46 -12.47 19.00
C VAL A 538 -21.62 -13.52 17.89
N VAL A 539 -21.82 -14.80 18.24
CA VAL A 539 -22.05 -15.89 17.26
C VAL A 539 -23.41 -16.60 17.43
N ALA A 540 -24.20 -16.34 18.49
CA ALA A 540 -25.37 -17.16 18.81
C ALA A 540 -26.75 -16.44 18.77
N ALA A 541 -26.81 -15.11 18.71
CA ALA A 541 -28.09 -14.37 18.79
C ALA A 541 -28.78 -14.12 17.43
N ARG A 542 -28.46 -14.88 16.37
CA ARG A 542 -29.01 -14.67 15.01
C ARG A 542 -29.49 -15.94 14.29
N ARG A 543 -29.78 -17.00 15.04
CA ARG A 543 -30.64 -18.09 14.56
C ARG A 543 -32.00 -17.97 15.25
N ASP A 544 -32.82 -17.08 14.73
CA ASP A 544 -34.29 -17.15 14.74
C ASP A 544 -34.84 -16.28 13.60
#